data_AF-A0A949L9H7-F1
#
_entry.id   AF-A0A949L9H7-F1
#
_cell.length_a   1.000
_cell.length_b   1.000
_cell.length_c   1.000
_cell.angle_alpha   90.00
_cell.angle_beta   90.00
_cell.angle_gamma   90.00
#
_symmetry.space_group_name_H-M   'P 1'
#
loop_
_entity.id
_entity.type
_entity.pdbx_description
1 polymer ?
#
loop_
_entity_poly.entity_id
_entity_poly.type
_entity_poly.pdbx_seq_one_letter_code
_entity_poly.pdbx_strand_id
1 'polypeptide(L)'
;MTRKSLVVVWVAAVLLVCFDKSIACEVDVPCESVREIVVLKGTKHLSGGVEEVVYVACVYLEAIHTRLKEVLEDCPDQMISIVGNNFKTKVPRIDISTDGSWFSIIRSTPEEALEEGMNLCPGKVRSFLSDAESG
;
A
#
# COMPACT_ATOMS: atom_id res chain seq x y z
N MET A 1 26.62 27.65 45.44
CA MET A 1 26.86 27.44 44.00
C MET A 1 26.44 26.02 43.64
N THR A 2 25.17 25.79 43.28
CA THR A 2 24.68 24.50 42.73
C THR A 2 23.37 24.76 41.98
N ARG A 3 23.49 25.38 40.80
CA ARG A 3 22.38 25.60 39.86
C ARG A 3 22.58 24.64 38.68
N LYS A 4 22.37 23.35 38.91
CA LYS A 4 22.45 22.31 37.86
C LYS A 4 21.52 21.17 38.28
N SER A 5 20.24 21.21 37.88
CA SER A 5 19.36 20.03 37.77
C SER A 5 17.94 20.42 37.36
N LEU A 6 17.79 21.05 36.19
CA LEU A 6 16.44 21.26 35.61
C LEU A 6 16.40 21.19 34.07
N VAL A 7 17.54 20.95 33.41
CA VAL A 7 17.62 20.92 31.93
C VAL A 7 17.55 19.50 31.37
N VAL A 8 17.78 18.46 32.19
CA VAL A 8 17.86 17.07 31.71
C VAL A 8 16.49 16.46 31.42
N VAL A 9 15.43 16.90 32.10
CA VAL A 9 14.08 16.33 31.94
C VAL A 9 13.40 16.78 30.63
N TRP A 10 13.67 18.01 30.18
CA TRP A 10 13.06 18.55 28.96
C TRP A 10 13.66 17.98 27.67
N VAL A 11 14.95 17.65 27.65
CA VAL A 11 15.61 17.10 26.46
C VAL A 11 15.16 15.65 26.20
N ALA A 12 14.91 14.87 27.25
CA ALA A 12 14.40 13.51 27.11
C ALA A 12 12.98 13.46 26.53
N ALA A 13 12.11 14.42 26.91
CA ALA A 13 10.74 14.49 26.40
C ALA A 13 10.68 14.89 24.92
N VAL A 14 11.60 15.73 24.42
CA VAL A 14 11.64 16.14 23.01
C VAL A 14 12.21 15.05 22.10
N LEU A 15 13.14 14.22 22.60
CA LEU A 15 13.68 13.09 21.83
C LEU A 15 12.69 11.93 21.67
N LEU A 16 11.69 11.80 22.56
CA LEU A 16 10.62 10.81 22.47
C LEU A 16 9.52 11.16 21.44
N VAL A 17 9.47 12.39 20.92
CA VAL A 17 8.49 12.79 19.89
C VAL A 17 9.02 12.57 18.47
N CYS A 18 10.31 12.27 18.33
CA CYS A 18 10.97 11.93 17.06
C CYS A 18 11.07 10.40 16.84
N PHE A 19 10.24 9.60 17.50
CA PHE A 19 10.07 8.20 17.05
C PHE A 19 9.51 8.24 15.63
N ASP A 20 10.34 7.77 14.71
CA ASP A 20 10.14 7.65 13.26
C ASP A 20 8.67 7.63 12.83
N LYS A 21 8.16 8.78 12.34
CA LYS A 21 6.91 8.80 11.56
C LYS A 21 7.01 7.90 10.31
N SER A 22 8.22 7.46 9.94
CA SER A 22 8.43 6.45 8.89
C SER A 22 7.79 5.09 9.20
N ILE A 23 7.59 4.73 10.48
CA ILE A 23 6.90 3.48 10.86
C ILE A 23 5.38 3.60 10.60
N ALA A 24 4.83 4.81 10.69
CA ALA A 24 3.40 5.06 10.48
C ALA A 24 2.94 4.85 9.02
N CYS A 25 3.88 4.75 8.08
CA CYS A 25 3.61 4.56 6.65
C CYS A 25 3.73 3.11 6.19
N GLU A 26 3.91 2.16 7.11
CA GLU A 26 3.95 0.74 6.81
C GLU A 26 2.71 0.04 7.37
N VAL A 27 2.10 -0.81 6.55
CA VAL A 27 0.93 -1.61 6.91
C VAL A 27 1.20 -3.09 6.62
N ASP A 28 0.94 -3.93 7.61
CA ASP A 28 0.90 -5.37 7.44
C ASP A 28 -0.48 -5.77 6.91
N VAL A 29 -0.50 -6.49 5.80
CA VAL A 29 -1.69 -7.00 5.13
C VAL A 29 -1.57 -8.52 5.06
N PRO A 30 -2.04 -9.24 6.09
CA PRO A 30 -2.06 -10.69 6.07
C PRO A 30 -3.12 -11.19 5.09
N CYS A 31 -2.93 -12.39 4.54
CA CYS A 31 -3.76 -12.97 3.48
C CYS A 31 -5.23 -13.16 3.93
N GLU A 32 -5.47 -13.31 5.24
CA GLU A 32 -6.79 -13.35 5.87
C GLU A 32 -7.56 -12.03 5.74
N SER A 33 -6.84 -10.91 5.65
CA SER A 33 -7.41 -9.58 5.43
C SER A 33 -7.75 -9.32 3.96
N VAL A 34 -7.27 -10.17 3.04
CA VAL A 34 -7.54 -10.03 1.62
C VAL A 34 -8.85 -10.75 1.29
N ARG A 35 -9.84 -9.99 0.81
CA ARG A 35 -11.11 -10.54 0.33
C ARG A 35 -10.92 -11.23 -1.02
N GLU A 36 -10.33 -10.51 -1.97
CA GLU A 36 -10.05 -10.97 -3.33
C GLU A 36 -8.98 -10.11 -4.00
N ILE A 37 -8.30 -10.68 -4.99
CA ILE A 37 -7.37 -9.99 -5.88
C ILE A 37 -7.84 -10.20 -7.32
N VAL A 38 -7.91 -9.11 -8.07
CA VAL A 38 -8.36 -9.08 -9.47
C VAL A 38 -7.27 -8.41 -10.31
N VAL A 39 -6.82 -9.08 -11.38
CA VAL A 39 -5.84 -8.52 -12.32
C VAL A 39 -6.55 -8.03 -13.57
N LEU A 40 -6.44 -6.74 -13.85
CA LEU A 40 -7.14 -6.05 -14.92
C LEU A 40 -6.18 -5.33 -15.86
N LYS A 41 -6.65 -5.08 -17.10
CA LYS A 41 -6.00 -4.17 -18.04
C LYS A 41 -6.61 -2.79 -17.84
N GLY A 42 -5.75 -1.78 -17.72
CA GLY A 42 -6.14 -0.38 -17.58
C GLY A 42 -5.39 0.52 -18.57
N THR A 43 -5.69 1.81 -18.50
CA THR A 43 -4.98 2.85 -19.24
C THR A 43 -4.55 3.95 -18.29
N LYS A 44 -3.31 4.41 -18.43
CA LYS A 44 -2.76 5.53 -17.70
C LYS A 44 -2.58 6.71 -18.65
N HIS A 45 -3.13 7.86 -18.27
CA HIS A 45 -3.00 9.09 -19.05
C HIS A 45 -1.70 9.81 -18.64
N LEU A 46 -0.83 10.04 -19.60
CA LEU A 46 0.43 10.75 -19.43
C LEU A 46 0.31 12.21 -19.90
N SER A 47 1.26 13.03 -19.46
CA SER A 47 1.37 14.43 -19.90
C SER A 47 1.45 14.51 -21.43
N GLY A 48 0.69 15.42 -22.03
CA GLY A 48 0.64 15.59 -23.49
C GLY A 48 -0.41 14.73 -24.20
N GLY A 49 -1.31 14.07 -23.47
CA GLY A 49 -2.43 13.31 -24.04
C GLY A 49 -2.05 11.92 -24.57
N VAL A 50 -0.89 11.40 -24.15
CA VAL A 50 -0.47 10.04 -24.47
C VAL A 50 -1.13 9.08 -23.49
N GLU A 51 -1.72 8.00 -24.01
CA GLU A 51 -2.24 6.90 -23.19
C GLU A 51 -1.26 5.72 -23.20
N GLU A 52 -0.98 5.17 -22.03
CA GLU A 52 -0.18 3.97 -21.84
C GLU A 52 -1.06 2.84 -21.34
N VAL A 53 -0.97 1.66 -21.96
CA VAL A 53 -1.62 0.45 -21.45
C VAL A 53 -0.87 -0.01 -20.21
N VAL A 54 -1.59 -0.23 -19.13
CA VAL A 54 -1.04 -0.75 -17.87
C VAL A 54 -1.85 -1.94 -17.39
N TYR A 55 -1.26 -2.72 -16.49
CA TYR A 55 -1.90 -3.86 -15.86
C TYR A 55 -1.95 -3.64 -14.36
N VAL A 56 -3.09 -3.93 -13.76
CA VAL A 56 -3.41 -3.51 -12.40
C VAL A 56 -3.85 -4.71 -11.59
N ALA A 57 -3.14 -4.99 -10.50
CA ALA A 57 -3.61 -5.89 -9.46
C ALA A 57 -4.41 -5.08 -8.43
N CYS A 58 -5.74 -5.22 -8.47
CA CYS A 58 -6.65 -4.63 -7.50
C CYS A 58 -6.82 -5.58 -6.32
N VAL A 59 -6.42 -5.14 -5.13
CA VAL A 59 -6.53 -5.91 -3.89
C VAL A 59 -7.65 -5.33 -3.05
N TYR A 60 -8.70 -6.11 -2.83
CA TYR A 60 -9.82 -5.74 -1.96
C TYR A 60 -9.60 -6.33 -0.57
N LEU A 61 -9.78 -5.51 0.45
CA LEU A 61 -9.53 -5.85 1.84
C LEU A 61 -10.84 -5.97 2.63
N GLU A 62 -10.82 -6.85 3.61
CA GLU A 62 -11.79 -6.86 4.70
C GLU A 62 -11.40 -5.75 5.68
N ALA A 63 -12.13 -4.64 5.68
CA ALA A 63 -11.79 -3.44 6.46
C ALA A 63 -11.60 -3.70 7.97
N ILE A 64 -12.25 -4.73 8.51
CA ILE A 64 -12.13 -5.14 9.92
C ILE A 64 -10.78 -5.79 10.27
N HIS A 65 -10.02 -6.22 9.27
CA HIS A 65 -8.76 -6.96 9.47
C HIS A 65 -7.52 -6.16 9.10
N THR A 66 -7.70 -4.93 8.58
CA THR A 66 -6.58 -4.06 8.17
C THR A 66 -6.61 -2.72 8.90
N ARG A 67 -5.42 -2.15 9.15
CA ARG A 67 -5.25 -0.80 9.69
C ARG A 67 -4.93 0.23 8.61
N LEU A 68 -5.13 -0.13 7.33
CA LEU A 68 -4.76 0.72 6.19
C LEU A 68 -5.39 2.12 6.28
N LYS A 69 -6.65 2.23 6.72
CA LYS A 69 -7.29 3.53 6.94
C LYS A 69 -6.55 4.40 7.96
N GLU A 70 -6.20 3.84 9.11
CA GLU A 70 -5.46 4.56 10.17
C GLU A 70 -4.09 4.99 9.66
N VAL A 71 -3.39 4.10 8.93
CA VAL A 71 -2.11 4.40 8.28
C VAL A 71 -2.24 5.55 7.28
N LEU A 72 -3.32 5.63 6.49
CA LEU A 72 -3.55 6.75 5.57
C LEU A 72 -3.77 8.08 6.30
N GLU A 73 -4.39 8.06 7.47
CA GLU A 73 -4.64 9.27 8.27
C GLU A 73 -3.35 9.77 8.93
N ASP A 74 -2.52 8.85 9.43
CA ASP A 74 -1.32 9.17 10.20
C ASP A 74 -0.04 9.31 9.37
N CYS A 75 0.00 8.72 8.17
CA CYS A 75 1.17 8.77 7.29
C CYS A 75 1.23 10.09 6.49
N PRO A 76 2.30 10.90 6.66
CA PRO A 76 2.50 12.12 5.88
C PRO A 76 3.03 11.84 4.46
N ASP A 77 3.51 10.63 4.18
CA ASP A 77 4.14 10.29 2.91
C ASP A 77 3.09 10.04 1.81
N GLN A 78 3.50 10.29 0.57
CA GLN A 78 2.68 10.00 -0.62
C GLN A 78 2.73 8.51 -1.02
N MET A 79 3.53 7.70 -0.34
CA MET A 79 3.72 6.29 -0.61
C MET A 79 3.53 5.50 0.68
N ILE A 80 2.71 4.45 0.63
CA ILE A 80 2.50 3.52 1.74
C ILE A 80 3.26 2.22 1.45
N SER A 81 4.03 1.73 2.42
CA SER A 81 4.69 0.44 2.38
C SER A 81 3.68 -0.64 2.76
N ILE A 82 3.32 -1.51 1.82
CA ILE A 82 2.45 -2.65 2.08
C ILE A 82 3.33 -3.88 2.22
N VAL A 83 3.22 -4.54 3.38
CA VAL A 83 3.95 -5.75 3.71
C VAL A 83 2.95 -6.89 3.84
N GLY A 84 3.23 -7.99 3.16
CA GLY A 84 2.62 -9.30 3.39
C GLY A 84 3.73 -10.31 3.67
N ASN A 85 3.37 -11.57 3.91
CA ASN A 85 4.32 -12.59 4.37
C ASN A 85 5.62 -12.67 3.53
N ASN A 86 5.50 -12.79 2.21
CA ASN A 86 6.64 -12.78 1.26
C ASN A 86 6.53 -11.64 0.24
N PHE A 87 5.88 -10.56 0.64
CA PHE A 87 5.49 -9.49 -0.26
C PHE A 87 5.85 -8.16 0.38
N LYS A 88 6.55 -7.30 -0.34
CA LYS A 88 6.75 -5.91 0.10
C LYS A 88 6.75 -5.01 -1.11
N THR A 89 5.79 -4.09 -1.14
CA THR A 89 5.65 -3.13 -2.24
C THR A 89 5.35 -1.74 -1.68
N LYS A 90 5.65 -0.70 -2.46
CA LYS A 90 5.26 0.66 -2.13
C LYS A 90 4.13 1.08 -3.06
N VAL A 91 3.01 1.48 -2.49
CA VAL A 91 1.82 1.90 -3.23
C VAL A 91 1.63 3.41 -3.07
N PRO A 92 1.47 4.18 -4.17
CA PRO A 92 1.08 5.57 -4.09
C PRO A 92 -0.25 5.74 -3.37
N ARG A 93 -0.36 6.77 -2.53
CA ARG A 93 -1.60 7.08 -1.80
C ARG A 93 -2.81 7.28 -2.73
N ILE A 94 -2.58 7.77 -3.95
CA ILE A 94 -3.62 7.94 -4.98
C ILE A 94 -4.19 6.62 -5.50
N ASP A 95 -3.44 5.54 -5.36
CA ASP A 95 -3.79 4.19 -5.79
C ASP A 95 -4.40 3.37 -4.64
N ILE A 96 -4.79 4.05 -3.55
CA ILE A 96 -5.44 3.49 -2.38
C ILE A 96 -6.78 4.19 -2.17
N SER A 97 -7.82 3.40 -1.93
CA SER A 97 -9.13 3.92 -1.54
C SER A 97 -9.06 4.81 -0.29
N THR A 98 -9.89 5.83 -0.25
CA THR A 98 -9.94 6.77 0.88
C THR A 98 -10.35 6.13 2.20
N ASP A 99 -11.11 5.03 2.14
CA ASP A 99 -11.56 4.27 3.32
C ASP A 99 -10.65 3.07 3.65
N GLY A 100 -9.58 2.85 2.87
CA GLY A 100 -8.67 1.72 3.03
C GLY A 100 -9.28 0.36 2.68
N SER A 101 -10.42 0.32 2.00
CA SER A 101 -11.10 -0.92 1.59
C SER A 101 -10.43 -1.65 0.42
N TRP A 102 -9.62 -0.94 -0.38
CA TRP A 102 -8.84 -1.51 -1.47
C TRP A 102 -7.61 -0.67 -1.82
N PHE A 103 -6.66 -1.29 -2.51
CA PHE A 103 -5.53 -0.62 -3.16
C PHE A 103 -5.18 -1.30 -4.49
N SER A 104 -4.48 -0.59 -5.36
CA SER A 104 -4.05 -1.09 -6.67
C SER A 104 -2.53 -1.07 -6.83
N ILE A 105 -1.98 -2.11 -7.44
CA ILE A 105 -0.57 -2.19 -7.84
C ILE A 105 -0.51 -2.16 -9.36
N ILE A 106 0.12 -1.11 -9.91
CA ILE A 106 0.21 -0.89 -11.36
C ILE A 106 1.55 -1.38 -11.88
N ARG A 107 1.52 -2.15 -12.97
CA ARG A 107 2.67 -2.74 -13.66
C ARG A 107 2.56 -2.57 -15.18
N SER A 108 3.67 -2.74 -15.87
CA SER A 108 3.73 -2.57 -17.33
C SER A 108 3.33 -3.84 -18.08
N THR A 109 3.40 -5.01 -17.44
CA THR A 109 3.04 -6.30 -18.04
C THR A 109 1.97 -7.03 -17.21
N PRO A 110 1.15 -7.89 -17.85
CA PRO A 110 0.15 -8.67 -17.14
C PRO A 110 0.79 -9.72 -16.22
N GLU A 111 1.95 -10.26 -16.60
CA GLU A 111 2.70 -11.23 -15.79
C GLU A 111 3.19 -10.60 -14.48
N GLU A 112 3.73 -9.38 -14.53
CA GLU A 112 4.15 -8.64 -13.34
C GLU A 112 2.95 -8.35 -12.43
N ALA A 113 1.82 -7.89 -12.98
CA ALA A 113 0.63 -7.62 -12.18
C ALA A 113 0.08 -8.90 -11.52
N LEU A 114 0.09 -10.03 -12.24
CA LEU A 114 -0.29 -11.32 -11.68
C LEU A 114 0.67 -11.78 -10.58
N GLU A 115 1.98 -11.63 -10.81
CA GLU A 115 3.01 -11.99 -9.85
C GLU A 115 2.84 -11.23 -8.53
N GLU A 116 2.50 -9.94 -8.56
CA GLU A 116 2.22 -9.16 -7.34
C GLU A 116 1.06 -9.76 -6.54
N GLY A 117 -0.04 -10.12 -7.23
CA GLY A 117 -1.20 -10.76 -6.58
C GLY A 117 -0.87 -12.14 -6.00
N MET A 118 -0.10 -12.94 -6.75
CA MET A 118 0.33 -14.29 -6.34
C MET A 118 1.32 -14.25 -5.18
N ASN A 119 2.21 -13.26 -5.13
CA ASN A 119 3.15 -13.09 -4.04
C ASN A 119 2.48 -12.58 -2.77
N LEU A 120 1.43 -11.75 -2.90
CA LEU A 120 0.67 -11.27 -1.75
C LEU A 120 -0.19 -12.37 -1.13
N CYS A 121 -1.09 -12.99 -1.91
CA CYS A 121 -2.06 -13.95 -1.39
C CYS A 121 -2.65 -14.80 -2.54
N PRO A 122 -1.97 -15.90 -2.94
CA PRO A 122 -2.28 -16.64 -4.17
C PRO A 122 -3.67 -17.28 -4.13
N GLY A 123 -4.12 -17.73 -2.96
CA GLY A 123 -5.46 -18.32 -2.78
C GLY A 123 -6.62 -17.33 -2.94
N LYS A 124 -6.35 -16.03 -3.10
CA LYS A 124 -7.36 -14.98 -3.27
C LYS A 124 -7.37 -14.35 -4.66
N VAL A 125 -6.47 -14.76 -5.55
CA VAL A 125 -6.49 -14.34 -6.96
C VAL A 125 -7.66 -15.02 -7.66
N ARG A 126 -8.72 -14.25 -7.99
CA ARG A 126 -9.98 -14.79 -8.53
C ARG A 126 -10.14 -14.60 -10.02
N SER A 127 -9.52 -13.57 -10.57
CA SER A 127 -9.61 -13.25 -11.99
C SER A 127 -8.24 -12.77 -12.46
N PHE A 128 -7.74 -13.45 -13.48
CA PHE A 128 -6.62 -13.02 -14.29
C PHE A 128 -7.15 -12.92 -15.72
N LEU A 129 -7.01 -11.74 -16.32
CA LEU A 129 -7.27 -11.41 -17.74
C LEU A 129 -7.81 -12.58 -18.55
N SER A 130 -9.09 -12.87 -18.35
CA SER A 130 -9.85 -13.80 -19.18
C SER A 130 -10.65 -12.89 -20.09
N ASP A 131 -10.08 -12.57 -21.24
CA ASP A 131 -10.71 -12.07 -22.48
C ASP A 131 -9.72 -11.21 -23.29
N ALA A 132 -8.82 -11.90 -24.00
CA ALA A 132 -8.07 -11.32 -25.13
C ALA A 132 -7.73 -12.36 -26.21
N GLU A 133 -8.62 -13.33 -26.46
CA GLU A 133 -8.67 -14.12 -27.72
C GLU A 133 -10.12 -14.58 -28.03
N SER A 134 -11.10 -13.68 -27.94
CA SER A 134 -12.45 -13.92 -28.49
C SER A 134 -13.12 -12.59 -28.83
N GLY A 135 -12.97 -12.13 -30.07
CA GLY A 135 -13.66 -10.97 -30.62
C GLY A 135 -12.89 -10.29 -31.74
#